data_AF-A0A2A2G9T6-F1
#
_entry.id   AF-A0A2A2G9T6-F1
#
_cell.length_a   1.000
_cell.length_b   1.000
_cell.length_c   1.000
_cell.angle_alpha   90.00
_cell.angle_beta   90.00
_cell.angle_gamma   90.00
#
_symmetry.space_group_name_H-M   'P 1'
#
loop_
_entity.id
_entity.type
_entity.pdbx_description
1 polymer ?
#
loop_
_entity_poly.entity_id
_entity_poly.type
_entity_poly.pdbx_seq_one_letter_code
_entity_poly.pdbx_strand_id
1 'polypeptide(L)'
;ELSGDVLVSWFFGRMFRDMAERSNHWAILDRQTVFHLGSKYSVLLFQHIASLAGMDRIDAKTFTIPELRTLLAVPEGKLERFADLNRRALQQAIAEINQLSRLTLTATPRKIGRTVASIEIAWTVKEDPTPAKRELSVSKVGRKARRDGTAETLAPEFPETGGIAYSPHWRDLKRTAGCTMDDSLIATNFRRFLKERGIARNAANIEKLFSDFCAKVGRV
;
A
#
# COMPACT_ATOMS: atom_id res chain seq x y z
N GLU A 1 -44.26 -5.92 -6.80
CA GLU A 1 -43.10 -6.31 -5.98
C GLU A 1 -41.99 -5.29 -6.17
N LEU A 2 -41.55 -4.66 -5.09
CA LEU A 2 -40.51 -3.63 -5.07
C LEU A 2 -39.14 -4.32 -5.07
N SER A 3 -38.54 -4.56 -6.25
CA SER A 3 -37.10 -4.83 -6.32
C SER A 3 -36.39 -3.56 -5.87
N GLY A 4 -35.74 -3.60 -4.71
CA GLY A 4 -35.10 -2.46 -4.04
C GLY A 4 -33.85 -1.90 -4.74
N ASP A 5 -33.81 -1.92 -6.08
CA ASP A 5 -32.69 -1.43 -6.86
C ASP A 5 -32.88 0.04 -7.25
N VAL A 6 -31.86 0.86 -6.98
CA VAL A 6 -31.82 2.24 -7.45
C VAL A 6 -31.32 2.24 -8.89
N LEU A 7 -32.23 2.52 -9.83
CA LEU A 7 -31.87 2.72 -11.23
C LEU A 7 -31.56 4.20 -11.49
N VAL A 8 -30.39 4.48 -12.07
CA VAL A 8 -30.01 5.82 -12.51
C VAL A 8 -29.85 5.82 -14.03
N SER A 9 -30.61 6.67 -14.72
CA SER A 9 -30.49 6.89 -16.17
C SER A 9 -29.92 8.28 -16.44
N TRP A 10 -28.94 8.36 -17.33
CA TRP A 10 -28.29 9.61 -17.73
C TRP A 10 -27.72 9.46 -19.15
N PHE A 11 -27.42 10.60 -19.79
CA PHE A 11 -26.82 10.64 -21.12
C PHE A 11 -25.68 11.66 -21.17
N PHE A 12 -24.64 11.35 -21.95
CA PHE A 12 -23.65 12.35 -22.33
C PHE A 12 -24.23 13.33 -23.35
N GLY A 13 -23.83 14.60 -23.25
CA GLY A 13 -24.19 15.61 -24.25
C GLY A 13 -23.66 15.25 -25.65
N ARG A 14 -24.37 15.72 -26.71
CA ARG A 14 -24.03 15.41 -28.11
C ARG A 14 -22.57 15.69 -28.45
N MET A 15 -22.07 16.88 -28.10
CA MET A 15 -20.69 17.28 -28.37
C MET A 15 -19.66 16.32 -27.76
N PHE A 16 -19.89 15.81 -26.55
CA PHE A 16 -18.99 14.83 -25.94
C PHE A 16 -19.01 13.51 -26.69
N ARG A 17 -20.20 13.04 -27.11
CA ARG A 17 -20.34 11.80 -27.88
C ARG A 17 -19.59 11.90 -29.21
N ASP A 18 -19.77 13.00 -29.93
CA ASP A 18 -19.09 13.26 -31.20
C ASP A 18 -17.57 13.33 -31.02
N MET A 19 -17.11 14.02 -29.96
CA MET A 19 -15.69 14.12 -29.62
C MET A 19 -15.10 12.75 -29.25
N ALA A 20 -15.80 11.97 -28.43
CA ALA A 20 -15.33 10.66 -27.98
C ALA A 20 -15.26 9.66 -29.15
N GLU A 21 -16.25 9.68 -30.05
CA GLU A 21 -16.28 8.83 -31.25
C GLU A 21 -15.12 9.15 -32.22
N ARG A 22 -14.74 10.43 -32.33
CA ARG A 22 -13.65 10.88 -33.20
C ARG A 22 -12.26 10.82 -32.56
N SER A 23 -12.18 10.56 -31.26
CA SER A 23 -10.92 10.56 -30.51
C SER A 23 -10.15 9.26 -30.76
N ASN A 24 -8.86 9.37 -31.06
CA ASN A 24 -7.92 8.24 -31.07
C ASN A 24 -7.15 8.09 -29.75
N HIS A 25 -7.45 8.94 -28.76
CA HIS A 25 -6.82 8.88 -27.44
C HIS A 25 -7.56 7.89 -26.54
N TRP A 26 -6.84 6.90 -26.02
CA TRP A 26 -7.39 5.88 -25.14
C TRP A 26 -6.45 5.60 -23.95
N ALA A 27 -7.03 5.18 -22.83
CA ALA A 27 -6.31 4.77 -21.63
C ALA A 27 -7.04 3.61 -20.95
N ILE A 28 -6.30 2.61 -20.45
CA ILE A 28 -6.88 1.51 -19.68
C ILE A 28 -6.77 1.83 -18.18
N LEU A 29 -7.91 2.18 -17.60
CA LEU A 29 -8.03 2.44 -16.17
C LEU A 29 -8.60 1.22 -15.45
N ASP A 30 -7.92 0.81 -14.38
CA ASP A 30 -8.46 -0.22 -13.50
C ASP A 30 -9.61 0.34 -12.67
N ARG A 31 -10.82 -0.15 -12.94
CA ARG A 31 -12.06 0.29 -12.29
C ARG A 31 -11.99 0.18 -10.77
N GLN A 32 -11.43 -0.93 -10.26
CA GLN A 32 -11.34 -1.17 -8.83
C GLN A 32 -10.41 -0.14 -8.17
N THR A 33 -9.25 0.12 -8.75
CA THR A 33 -8.33 1.17 -8.29
C THR A 33 -9.04 2.52 -8.25
N VAL A 34 -9.63 2.98 -9.35
CA VAL A 34 -10.23 4.33 -9.44
C VAL A 34 -11.31 4.55 -8.37
N PHE A 35 -12.17 3.56 -8.12
CA PHE A 35 -13.22 3.69 -7.10
C PHE A 35 -12.69 3.69 -5.66
N HIS A 36 -11.48 3.17 -5.43
CA HIS A 36 -10.88 3.10 -4.10
C HIS A 36 -9.90 4.23 -3.79
N LEU A 37 -9.45 4.98 -4.80
CA LEU A 37 -8.67 6.21 -4.60
C LEU A 37 -9.54 7.25 -3.87
N GLY A 38 -9.13 7.66 -2.67
CA GLY A 38 -9.90 8.56 -1.83
C GLY A 38 -9.63 10.04 -2.07
N SER A 39 -8.50 10.39 -2.68
CA SER A 39 -8.13 11.78 -2.95
C SER A 39 -8.34 12.14 -4.43
N LYS A 40 -8.91 13.33 -4.67
CA LYS A 40 -8.99 13.95 -6.02
C LYS A 40 -7.62 13.95 -6.70
N TYR A 41 -6.56 14.25 -5.95
CA TYR A 41 -5.19 14.29 -6.48
C TYR A 41 -4.71 12.91 -6.92
N SER A 42 -5.07 11.86 -6.17
CA SER A 42 -4.77 10.48 -6.55
C SER A 42 -5.47 10.09 -7.84
N VAL A 43 -6.76 10.43 -7.98
CA VAL A 43 -7.54 10.10 -9.20
C VAL A 43 -6.94 10.79 -10.42
N LEU A 44 -6.68 12.10 -10.35
CA LEU A 44 -6.14 12.87 -11.47
C LEU A 44 -4.72 12.41 -11.85
N LEU A 45 -3.86 12.19 -10.86
CA LEU A 45 -2.51 11.69 -11.10
C LEU A 45 -2.54 10.28 -11.69
N PHE A 46 -3.36 9.39 -11.14
CA PHE A 46 -3.50 8.03 -11.66
C PHE A 46 -4.02 8.02 -13.09
N GLN A 47 -5.07 8.80 -13.40
CA GLN A 47 -5.62 8.90 -14.75
C GLN A 47 -4.56 9.37 -15.75
N HIS A 48 -3.82 10.43 -15.39
CA HIS A 48 -2.77 10.96 -16.23
C HIS A 48 -1.67 9.93 -16.48
N ILE A 49 -1.13 9.32 -15.42
CA ILE A 49 -0.04 8.36 -15.54
C ILE A 49 -0.50 7.05 -16.22
N ALA A 50 -1.70 6.56 -15.93
CA ALA A 50 -2.24 5.37 -16.58
C ALA A 50 -2.50 5.56 -18.08
N SER A 51 -2.76 6.80 -18.53
CA SER A 51 -2.82 7.13 -19.97
C SER A 51 -1.45 7.00 -20.66
N LEU A 52 -0.36 7.11 -19.90
CA LEU A 52 1.02 7.00 -20.41
C LEU A 52 1.63 5.61 -20.20
N ALA A 53 1.22 4.90 -19.15
CA ALA A 53 1.80 3.62 -18.74
C ALA A 53 1.64 2.48 -19.75
N GLY A 54 0.76 2.63 -20.76
CA GLY A 54 0.62 1.69 -21.87
C GLY A 54 1.61 1.91 -23.02
N MET A 55 2.54 2.86 -22.92
CA MET A 55 3.50 3.19 -23.96
C MET A 55 4.88 2.58 -23.65
N ASP A 56 5.43 1.80 -24.58
CA ASP A 56 6.68 1.03 -24.37
C ASP A 56 7.94 1.87 -24.13
N ARG A 57 7.92 3.16 -24.49
CA ARG A 57 9.10 4.04 -24.45
C ARG A 57 9.02 5.14 -23.38
N ILE A 58 7.95 5.15 -22.58
CA ILE A 58 7.72 6.22 -21.60
C ILE A 58 7.41 5.58 -20.24
N ASP A 59 8.40 5.64 -19.36
CA ASP A 59 8.33 5.22 -17.96
C ASP A 59 8.48 6.41 -16.99
N ALA A 60 8.74 7.62 -17.51
CA ALA A 60 8.83 8.83 -16.72
C ALA A 60 8.35 10.07 -17.48
N LYS A 61 7.87 11.07 -16.73
CA LYS A 61 7.54 12.39 -17.25
C LYS A 61 7.92 13.48 -16.26
N THR A 62 8.55 14.53 -16.78
CA THR A 62 8.85 15.74 -16.02
C THR A 62 7.72 16.76 -16.16
N PHE A 63 7.31 17.33 -15.03
CA PHE A 63 6.34 18.42 -14.94
C PHE A 63 6.97 19.61 -14.25
N THR A 64 6.83 20.78 -14.84
CA THR A 64 7.05 22.03 -14.11
C THR A 64 6.05 22.14 -12.95
N ILE A 65 6.40 22.92 -11.93
CA ILE A 65 5.52 23.11 -10.77
C ILE A 65 4.15 23.73 -11.14
N PRO A 66 4.04 24.66 -12.12
CA PRO A 66 2.74 25.09 -12.66
C PRO A 66 1.95 24.00 -13.40
N GLU A 67 2.59 23.21 -14.25
CA GLU A 67 1.94 22.09 -14.94
C GLU A 67 1.40 21.05 -13.95
N LEU A 68 2.19 20.74 -12.91
CA LEU A 68 1.76 19.82 -11.86
C LEU A 68 0.52 20.32 -11.11
N ARG A 69 0.43 21.62 -10.83
CA ARG A 69 -0.80 22.20 -10.23
C ARG A 69 -1.99 22.11 -11.15
N THR A 70 -1.78 22.33 -12.44
CA THR A 70 -2.82 22.23 -13.47
C THR A 70 -3.33 20.79 -13.57
N LEU A 71 -2.42 19.81 -13.66
CA LEU A 71 -2.74 18.38 -13.70
C LEU A 71 -3.53 17.93 -12.47
N LEU A 72 -3.12 18.37 -11.28
CA LEU A 72 -3.79 18.06 -10.02
C LEU A 72 -5.06 18.91 -9.79
N ALA A 73 -5.40 19.78 -10.74
CA ALA A 73 -6.51 20.75 -10.67
C ALA A 73 -6.53 21.50 -9.32
N VAL A 74 -5.36 21.99 -8.91
CA VAL A 74 -5.18 22.80 -7.70
C VAL A 74 -5.79 24.18 -7.96
N PRO A 75 -6.77 24.64 -7.16
CA PRO A 75 -7.33 25.97 -7.31
C PRO A 75 -6.28 27.07 -7.08
N GLU A 76 -6.50 28.22 -7.71
CA GLU A 76 -5.68 29.41 -7.47
C GLU A 76 -5.67 29.79 -5.97
N GLY A 77 -4.52 30.26 -5.48
CA GLY A 77 -4.32 30.57 -4.06
C GLY A 77 -4.24 29.37 -3.11
N LYS A 78 -4.23 28.12 -3.63
CA LYS A 78 -4.06 26.90 -2.82
C LYS A 78 -2.73 26.22 -3.13
N LEU A 79 -2.12 25.63 -2.09
CA LEU A 79 -0.86 24.88 -2.20
C LEU A 79 0.23 25.67 -2.96
N GLU A 80 0.33 26.96 -2.68
CA GLU A 80 1.26 27.87 -3.35
C GLU A 80 2.71 27.43 -3.12
N ARG A 81 3.05 27.12 -1.87
CA ARG A 81 4.36 26.58 -1.51
C ARG A 81 4.50 25.16 -2.03
N PHE A 82 5.61 24.90 -2.71
CA PHE A 82 5.95 23.55 -3.18
C PHE A 82 5.92 22.51 -2.05
N ALA A 83 6.40 22.86 -0.85
CA ALA A 83 6.38 21.95 0.30
C ALA A 83 4.96 21.48 0.65
N ASP A 84 3.96 22.36 0.58
CA ASP A 84 2.56 22.01 0.84
C ASP A 84 1.96 21.21 -0.31
N LEU A 85 2.24 21.59 -1.57
CA LEU A 85 1.84 20.82 -2.75
C LEU A 85 2.39 19.38 -2.68
N ASN A 86 3.68 19.24 -2.37
CA ASN A 86 4.34 17.95 -2.28
C ASN A 86 3.74 17.11 -1.14
N ARG A 87 3.64 17.66 0.07
CA ARG A 87 3.16 16.92 1.25
C ARG A 87 1.67 16.57 1.18
N ARG A 88 0.82 17.51 0.75
CA ARG A 88 -0.66 17.37 0.85
C ARG A 88 -1.31 16.83 -0.40
N ALA A 89 -0.65 16.93 -1.55
CA ALA A 89 -1.20 16.43 -2.81
C ALA A 89 -0.34 15.31 -3.38
N LEU A 90 0.89 15.61 -3.78
CA LEU A 90 1.69 14.67 -4.57
C LEU A 90 2.07 13.39 -3.80
N GLN A 91 2.66 13.51 -2.61
CA GLN A 91 3.11 12.35 -1.84
C GLN A 91 1.92 11.51 -1.35
N GLN A 92 0.82 12.16 -0.96
CA GLN A 92 -0.41 11.44 -0.61
C GLN A 92 -0.98 10.68 -1.80
N ALA A 93 -1.00 11.30 -2.98
CA ALA A 93 -1.45 10.66 -4.20
C ALA A 93 -0.56 9.47 -4.59
N ILE A 94 0.76 9.63 -4.56
CA ILE A 94 1.71 8.56 -4.86
C ILE A 94 1.57 7.41 -3.86
N ALA A 95 1.51 7.69 -2.56
CA ALA A 95 1.35 6.65 -1.55
C ALA A 95 0.04 5.86 -1.74
N GLU A 96 -1.06 6.55 -2.07
CA GLU A 96 -2.33 5.91 -2.34
C GLU A 96 -2.30 5.04 -3.61
N ILE A 97 -1.74 5.56 -4.70
CA ILE A 97 -1.60 4.85 -5.99
C ILE A 97 -0.69 3.62 -5.80
N ASN A 98 0.44 3.78 -5.11
CA ASN A 98 1.38 2.70 -4.85
C ASN A 98 0.78 1.63 -3.94
N GLN A 99 -0.18 1.96 -3.08
CA GLN A 99 -0.88 0.96 -2.28
C GLN A 99 -1.95 0.22 -3.09
N LEU A 100 -2.77 0.95 -3.86
CA LEU A 100 -4.03 0.45 -4.39
C LEU A 100 -3.98 -0.03 -5.84
N SER A 101 -3.00 0.43 -6.61
CA SER A 101 -2.93 0.18 -8.04
C SER A 101 -1.85 -0.84 -8.42
N ARG A 102 -1.88 -1.26 -9.69
CA ARG A 102 -0.81 -2.03 -10.33
C ARG A 102 0.46 -1.22 -10.60
N LEU A 103 0.43 0.10 -10.38
CA LEU A 103 1.55 0.99 -10.67
C LEU A 103 2.34 1.28 -9.39
N THR A 104 3.64 1.49 -9.57
CA THR A 104 4.54 2.06 -8.57
C THR A 104 5.11 3.35 -9.13
N LEU A 105 4.78 4.47 -8.50
CA LEU A 105 5.22 5.81 -8.87
C LEU A 105 6.32 6.28 -7.92
N THR A 106 7.29 7.00 -8.49
CA THR A 106 8.36 7.68 -7.76
C THR A 106 8.45 9.12 -8.25
N ALA A 107 8.50 10.09 -7.33
CA ALA A 107 8.67 11.49 -7.66
C ALA A 107 10.06 12.00 -7.26
N THR A 108 10.81 12.51 -8.23
CA THR A 108 12.15 13.07 -8.06
C THR A 108 12.12 14.57 -8.33
N PRO A 109 12.32 15.43 -7.31
CA PRO A 109 12.36 16.87 -7.51
C PRO A 109 13.64 17.30 -8.22
N ARG A 110 13.52 18.17 -9.22
CA ARG A 110 14.65 18.81 -9.91
C ARG A 110 14.74 20.28 -9.53
N LYS A 111 15.91 20.68 -9.02
CA LYS A 111 16.15 22.01 -8.45
C LYS A 111 16.90 22.91 -9.43
N ILE A 112 16.57 24.19 -9.38
CA ILE A 112 17.37 25.29 -9.94
C ILE A 112 17.74 26.19 -8.76
N GLY A 113 19.01 26.17 -8.37
CA GLY A 113 19.46 26.77 -7.12
C GLY A 113 18.73 26.18 -5.90
N ARG A 114 18.09 27.04 -5.10
CA ARG A 114 17.35 26.63 -3.88
C ARG A 114 15.90 26.22 -4.16
N THR A 115 15.40 26.43 -5.37
CA THR A 115 13.98 26.25 -5.71
C THR A 115 13.78 24.95 -6.48
N VAL A 116 12.72 24.21 -6.18
CA VAL A 116 12.29 23.08 -7.02
C VAL A 116 11.59 23.64 -8.25
N ALA A 117 12.18 23.43 -9.43
CA ALA A 117 11.66 23.95 -10.69
C ALA A 117 10.71 22.97 -11.39
N SER A 118 10.96 21.67 -11.22
CA SER A 118 10.14 20.61 -11.78
C SER A 118 10.20 19.34 -10.92
N ILE A 119 9.29 18.42 -11.19
CA ILE A 119 9.30 17.05 -10.67
C ILE A 119 9.28 16.10 -11.84
N GLU A 120 10.17 15.12 -11.81
CA GLU A 120 10.06 13.92 -12.62
C GLU A 120 9.23 12.88 -11.87
N ILE A 121 8.20 12.36 -12.51
CA ILE A 121 7.41 11.24 -12.00
C ILE A 121 7.73 10.04 -12.88
N ALA A 122 8.38 9.04 -12.31
CA ALA A 122 8.60 7.75 -12.94
C ALA A 122 7.54 6.74 -12.48
N TRP A 123 7.20 5.77 -13.32
CA TRP A 123 6.27 4.70 -13.02
C TRP A 123 6.74 3.35 -13.57
N THR A 124 6.44 2.30 -12.82
CA THR A 124 6.59 0.92 -13.27
C THR A 124 5.31 0.13 -12.99
N VAL A 125 5.09 -0.93 -13.77
CA VAL A 125 4.02 -1.89 -13.50
C VAL A 125 4.56 -2.93 -12.53
N LYS A 126 3.83 -3.21 -11.45
CA LYS A 126 4.19 -4.26 -10.49
C LYS A 126 4.12 -5.62 -11.17
N GLU A 127 5.16 -6.42 -10.99
CA GLU A 127 5.20 -7.81 -11.45
C GLU A 127 4.11 -8.64 -10.76
N ASP A 128 3.95 -8.46 -9.44
CA ASP A 128 2.89 -9.10 -8.67
C ASP A 128 1.80 -8.09 -8.25
N PRO A 129 0.57 -8.18 -8.80
CA PRO A 129 -0.54 -7.32 -8.40
C PRO A 129 -1.24 -7.80 -7.11
N THR A 130 -0.87 -8.96 -6.55
CA THR A 130 -1.56 -9.57 -5.39
C THR A 130 -1.64 -8.66 -4.17
N PRO A 131 -0.57 -7.92 -3.78
CA PRO A 131 -0.66 -6.99 -2.66
C PRO A 131 -1.70 -5.90 -2.88
N ALA A 132 -1.73 -5.29 -4.08
CA ALA A 132 -2.70 -4.26 -4.42
C ALA A 132 -4.14 -4.81 -4.42
N LYS A 133 -4.36 -6.02 -4.97
CA LYS A 133 -5.66 -6.71 -4.92
C LYS A 133 -6.12 -6.97 -3.49
N ARG A 134 -5.21 -7.39 -2.60
CA ARG A 134 -5.49 -7.57 -1.17
C ARG A 134 -5.84 -6.25 -0.52
N GLU A 135 -5.14 -5.16 -0.84
CA GLU A 135 -5.50 -3.85 -0.33
C GLU A 135 -6.91 -3.44 -0.78
N LEU A 136 -7.28 -3.71 -2.03
CA LEU A 136 -8.62 -3.39 -2.55
C LEU A 136 -9.74 -4.16 -1.81
N SER A 137 -9.49 -5.38 -1.33
CA SER A 137 -10.49 -6.20 -0.63
C SER A 137 -10.66 -5.90 0.87
N VAL A 138 -9.77 -5.13 1.49
CA VAL A 138 -9.85 -4.79 2.92
C VAL A 138 -10.58 -3.47 3.19
N SER A 139 -10.85 -3.19 4.47
CA SER A 139 -11.50 -1.95 4.89
C SER A 139 -10.66 -0.70 4.60
N LYS A 140 -11.34 0.41 4.27
CA LYS A 140 -10.70 1.72 4.03
C LYS A 140 -9.86 2.19 5.23
N VAL A 141 -10.35 1.96 6.44
CA VAL A 141 -9.66 2.34 7.68
C VAL A 141 -8.35 1.55 7.84
N GLY A 142 -8.40 0.23 7.66
CA GLY A 142 -7.21 -0.62 7.74
C GLY A 142 -6.17 -0.31 6.67
N ARG A 143 -6.60 0.03 5.44
CA ARG A 143 -5.70 0.52 4.39
C ARG A 143 -4.98 1.79 4.79
N LYS A 144 -5.73 2.78 5.30
CA LYS A 144 -5.17 4.06 5.71
C LYS A 144 -4.16 3.87 6.85
N ALA A 145 -4.51 3.06 7.86
CA ALA A 145 -3.61 2.76 8.96
C ALA A 145 -2.29 2.15 8.48
N ARG A 146 -2.33 1.19 7.54
CA ARG A 146 -1.11 0.59 6.95
C ARG A 146 -0.29 1.58 6.11
N ARG A 147 -0.96 2.48 5.37
CA ARG A 147 -0.30 3.53 4.58
C ARG A 147 0.41 4.55 5.46
N ASP A 148 -0.24 4.94 6.56
CA ASP A 148 0.27 5.95 7.49
C ASP A 148 1.25 5.33 8.51
N GLY A 149 1.47 4.01 8.47
CA GLY A 149 2.32 3.30 9.45
C GLY A 149 1.73 3.23 10.85
N THR A 150 0.43 3.50 11.00
CA THR A 150 -0.31 3.55 12.28
C THR A 150 -1.15 2.31 12.52
N ALA A 151 -1.05 1.30 11.65
CA ALA A 151 -1.66 0.00 11.90
C ALA A 151 -1.04 -0.59 13.17
N GLU A 152 -1.89 -0.92 14.15
CA GLU A 152 -1.47 -1.68 15.32
C GLU A 152 -0.95 -3.04 14.84
N THR A 153 0.37 -3.17 14.81
CA THR A 153 1.00 -4.49 14.76
C THR A 153 0.78 -5.08 16.13
N LEU A 154 -0.27 -5.89 16.29
CA LEU A 154 -0.42 -6.72 17.49
C LEU A 154 0.91 -7.45 17.68
N ALA A 155 1.60 -7.16 18.79
CA ALA A 155 2.82 -7.85 19.11
C ALA A 155 2.50 -9.35 19.14
N PRO A 156 3.27 -10.18 18.44
CA PRO A 156 3.03 -11.62 18.38
C PRO A 156 3.14 -12.16 19.80
N GLU A 157 2.02 -12.57 20.40
CA GLU A 157 1.99 -13.12 21.74
C GLU A 157 2.21 -14.63 21.68
N PHE A 158 3.10 -15.14 22.54
CA PHE A 158 3.33 -16.58 22.62
C PHE A 158 2.12 -17.29 23.28
N PRO A 159 1.63 -18.43 22.75
CA PRO A 159 0.44 -19.11 23.26
C PRO A 159 0.52 -19.42 24.76
N GLU A 160 -0.51 -19.02 25.51
CA GLU A 160 -0.59 -19.23 26.96
C GLU A 160 -0.61 -20.71 27.33
N THR A 161 -1.33 -21.51 26.56
CA THR A 161 -1.55 -22.94 26.79
C THR A 161 -1.40 -23.73 25.48
N GLY A 162 -1.30 -25.05 25.58
CA GLY A 162 -1.20 -25.94 24.42
C GLY A 162 0.14 -25.85 23.67
N GLY A 163 0.20 -26.48 22.50
CA GLY A 163 1.36 -26.42 21.60
C GLY A 163 1.29 -25.30 20.57
N ILE A 164 2.32 -25.18 19.74
CA ILE A 164 2.32 -24.24 18.60
C ILE A 164 1.69 -24.82 17.32
N ALA A 165 1.07 -26.01 17.41
CA ALA A 165 0.58 -26.75 16.24
C ALA A 165 -0.41 -25.94 15.37
N TYR A 166 -1.24 -25.10 16.00
CA TYR A 166 -2.24 -24.25 15.34
C TYR A 166 -1.78 -22.79 15.17
N SER A 167 -0.50 -22.52 15.35
CA SER A 167 0.08 -21.19 15.21
C SER A 167 1.09 -21.18 14.05
N PRO A 168 0.65 -20.92 12.80
CA PRO A 168 1.52 -20.99 11.62
C PRO A 168 2.81 -20.17 11.78
N HIS A 169 2.65 -18.96 12.31
CA HIS A 169 3.75 -18.03 12.59
C HIS A 169 4.85 -18.63 13.48
N TRP A 170 4.46 -19.20 14.62
CA TRP A 170 5.41 -19.80 15.57
C TRP A 170 6.03 -21.10 15.02
N ARG A 171 5.30 -21.85 14.17
CA ARG A 171 5.85 -23.03 13.47
C ARG A 171 6.90 -22.65 12.44
N ASP A 172 6.70 -21.55 11.72
CA ASP A 172 7.64 -21.07 10.73
C ASP A 172 8.94 -20.58 11.40
N LEU A 173 8.85 -19.90 12.54
CA LEU A 173 10.02 -19.54 13.35
C LEU A 173 10.77 -20.80 13.86
N LYS A 174 10.04 -21.78 14.39
CA LYS A 174 10.61 -23.07 14.82
C LYS A 174 11.35 -23.78 13.67
N ARG A 175 10.71 -23.86 12.49
CA ARG A 175 11.28 -24.50 11.30
C ARG A 175 12.55 -23.78 10.85
N THR A 176 12.51 -22.45 10.81
CA THR A 176 13.66 -21.62 10.42
C THR A 176 14.82 -21.77 11.39
N ALA A 177 14.53 -21.91 12.69
CA ALA A 177 15.52 -22.18 13.72
C ALA A 177 16.10 -23.62 13.70
N GLY A 178 15.58 -24.50 12.83
CA GLY A 178 16.03 -25.89 12.72
C GLY A 178 15.67 -26.77 13.92
N CYS A 179 14.60 -26.45 14.66
CA CYS A 179 14.15 -27.19 15.82
C CYS A 179 13.24 -28.36 15.40
N THR A 180 13.62 -29.59 15.78
CA THR A 180 12.91 -30.84 15.48
C THR A 180 11.99 -31.30 16.61
N MET A 181 12.11 -30.72 17.80
CA MET A 181 11.33 -31.05 19.01
C MET A 181 9.81 -30.90 18.78
N ASP A 182 8.99 -31.77 19.37
CA ASP A 182 7.51 -31.71 19.28
C ASP A 182 6.92 -30.31 19.58
N ASP A 183 5.86 -29.92 18.86
CA ASP A 183 5.22 -28.60 18.94
C ASP A 183 4.63 -28.29 20.33
N SER A 184 4.17 -29.30 21.06
CA SER A 184 3.64 -29.15 22.41
C SER A 184 4.76 -29.10 23.45
N LEU A 185 5.80 -29.91 23.25
CA LEU A 185 6.95 -29.97 24.13
C LEU A 185 7.77 -28.68 24.09
N ILE A 186 8.11 -28.17 22.89
CA ILE A 186 8.87 -26.92 22.75
C ILE A 186 8.11 -25.72 23.31
N ALA A 187 6.78 -25.69 23.12
CA ALA A 187 5.93 -24.63 23.67
C ALA A 187 5.94 -24.64 25.20
N THR A 188 5.87 -25.82 25.81
CA THR A 188 5.90 -25.98 27.26
C THR A 188 7.26 -25.59 27.83
N ASN A 189 8.35 -26.02 27.19
CA ASN A 189 9.71 -25.68 27.59
C ASN A 189 9.98 -24.17 27.47
N PHE A 190 9.51 -23.55 26.39
CA PHE A 190 9.68 -22.11 26.21
C PHE A 190 8.86 -21.30 27.23
N ARG A 191 7.62 -21.70 27.54
CA ARG A 191 6.84 -21.07 28.61
C ARG A 191 7.55 -21.15 29.97
N ARG A 192 8.15 -22.31 30.28
CA ARG A 192 8.95 -22.47 31.51
C ARG A 192 10.13 -21.51 31.52
N PHE A 193 10.88 -21.43 30.42
CA PHE A 193 11.99 -20.49 30.25
C PHE A 193 11.58 -19.03 30.45
N LEU A 194 10.42 -18.62 29.91
CA LEU A 194 9.90 -17.27 30.10
C LEU A 194 9.55 -17.01 31.58
N LYS A 195 8.90 -17.97 32.24
CA LYS A 195 8.51 -17.87 33.65
C LYS A 195 9.73 -17.77 34.58
N GLU A 196 10.75 -18.59 34.36
CA GLU A 196 12.00 -18.58 35.14
C GLU A 196 12.76 -17.26 35.01
N ARG A 197 12.65 -16.59 33.86
CA ARG A 197 13.31 -15.30 33.59
C ARG A 197 12.42 -14.08 33.83
N GLY A 198 11.17 -14.26 34.22
CA GLY A 198 10.21 -13.17 34.41
C GLY A 198 9.91 -12.38 33.12
N ILE A 199 10.00 -13.02 31.94
CA ILE A 199 9.76 -12.39 30.64
C ILE A 199 8.29 -12.56 30.25
N ALA A 200 7.63 -11.47 29.84
CA ALA A 200 6.24 -11.50 29.39
C ALA A 200 6.10 -12.21 28.02
N ARG A 201 4.97 -12.89 27.79
CA ARG A 201 4.67 -13.61 26.53
C ARG A 201 4.48 -12.69 25.32
N ASN A 202 4.30 -11.40 25.55
CA ASN A 202 4.17 -10.34 24.55
C ASN A 202 5.38 -9.39 24.56
N ALA A 203 6.53 -9.81 25.12
CA ALA A 203 7.74 -9.01 25.10
C ALA A 203 8.12 -8.62 23.66
N ALA A 204 8.60 -7.40 23.43
CA ALA A 204 8.90 -6.90 22.08
C ALA A 204 9.92 -7.76 21.30
N ASN A 205 10.75 -8.54 22.00
CA ASN A 205 11.75 -9.44 21.44
C ASN A 205 11.36 -10.94 21.53
N ILE A 206 10.10 -11.27 21.79
CA ILE A 206 9.64 -12.63 22.07
C ILE A 206 9.91 -13.61 20.92
N GLU A 207 9.77 -13.19 19.67
CA GLU A 207 10.06 -14.02 18.49
C GLU A 207 11.54 -14.40 18.39
N LYS A 208 12.42 -13.42 18.64
CA LYS A 208 13.86 -13.64 18.67
C LYS A 208 14.22 -14.59 19.80
N LEU A 209 13.67 -14.37 20.99
CA LEU A 209 13.87 -15.27 22.14
C LEU A 209 13.42 -16.70 21.83
N PHE A 210 12.26 -16.86 21.18
CA PHE A 210 11.77 -18.18 20.80
C PHE A 210 12.65 -18.86 19.75
N SER A 211 13.10 -18.12 18.74
CA SER A 211 13.99 -18.64 17.69
C SER A 211 15.35 -19.05 18.26
N ASP A 212 15.95 -18.22 19.11
CA ASP A 212 17.22 -18.50 19.80
C ASP A 212 17.08 -19.71 20.74
N PHE A 213 15.96 -19.79 21.48
CA PHE A 213 15.64 -20.92 22.34
C PHE A 213 15.48 -22.22 21.53
N CYS A 214 14.76 -22.17 20.42
CA CYS A 214 14.59 -23.28 19.49
C CYS A 214 15.93 -23.75 18.91
N ALA A 215 16.80 -22.83 18.50
CA ALA A 215 18.11 -23.17 17.97
C ALA A 215 19.01 -23.86 19.01
N LYS A 216 18.88 -23.47 20.28
CA LYS A 216 19.69 -24.00 21.39
C LYS A 216 19.21 -25.34 21.95
N VAL A 217 17.90 -25.50 22.11
CA VAL A 217 17.28 -26.65 22.82
C VAL A 217 16.60 -27.63 21.86
N GLY A 218 16.35 -27.21 20.62
CA GLY A 218 15.51 -27.93 19.66
C GLY A 218 16.20 -28.98 18.82
N ARG A 219 17.52 -29.20 18.97
CA ARG A 219 18.25 -30.31 18.34
C ARG A 219 18.26 -31.49 19.30
N VAL A 220 17.28 -32.38 19.14
CA VAL A 220 17.20 -33.68 19.82
C VAL A 220 17.43 -34.76 18.78
#